data_AF-A0A919JG89-F1
#
_entry.id   AF-A0A919JG89-F1
#
_cell.length_a   1.000
_cell.length_b   1.000
_cell.length_c   1.000
_cell.angle_alpha   90.00
_cell.angle_beta   90.00
_cell.angle_gamma   90.00
#
_symmetry.space_group_name_H-M   'P 1'
#
loop_
_entity.id
_entity.type
_entity.pdbx_description
1 polymer ?
#
loop_
_entity_poly.entity_id
_entity_poly.type
_entity_poly.pdbx_seq_one_letter_code
_entity_poly.pdbx_strand_id
1 'polypeptide(L)'
;MTELLELRGVVEAAPDEVAGVLLDARPGGRSPLAATGSAVPSRGDEFTVVLEGSTMRVTLDRAARSVTQQGEWWYRGVTSVEPDERGSLVLYRIFNVAPGHRWAVRFVSRGPLAAAPTAFAKLLGGLGEQLDCAAYPLG
;
A
#
# COMPACT_ATOMS: atom_id res chain seq x y z
N MET A 1 -14.36 2.95 -11.18
CA MET A 1 -13.23 3.29 -10.28
C MET A 1 -12.61 4.57 -10.79
N THR A 2 -12.18 5.47 -9.93
CA THR A 2 -11.52 6.74 -10.33
C THR A 2 -10.25 6.90 -9.51
N GLU A 3 -9.12 7.13 -10.15
CA GLU A 3 -7.86 7.43 -9.46
C GLU A 3 -7.94 8.83 -8.83
N LEU A 4 -7.46 8.94 -7.59
CA LEU A 4 -7.46 10.18 -6.82
C LEU A 4 -6.05 10.70 -6.56
N LEU A 5 -5.06 9.81 -6.51
CA LEU A 5 -3.67 10.12 -6.23
C LEU A 5 -2.77 8.98 -6.74
N GLU A 6 -1.62 9.34 -7.26
CA GLU A 6 -0.49 8.46 -7.49
C GLU A 6 0.74 9.08 -6.82
N LEU A 7 1.50 8.26 -6.11
CA LEU A 7 2.81 8.58 -5.55
C LEU A 7 3.81 7.55 -6.06
N ARG A 8 5.04 7.99 -6.26
CA ARG A 8 6.11 7.19 -6.87
C ARG A 8 7.37 7.33 -6.02
N GLY A 9 8.13 6.26 -5.90
CA GLY A 9 9.36 6.24 -5.13
C GLY A 9 10.31 5.17 -5.63
N VAL A 10 11.60 5.36 -5.38
CA VAL A 10 12.63 4.38 -5.74
C VAL A 10 13.07 3.65 -4.48
N VAL A 11 13.34 2.36 -4.64
CA VAL A 11 14.10 1.55 -3.69
C VAL A 11 15.25 0.92 -4.48
N GLU A 12 16.49 1.13 -4.04
CA GLU A 12 17.70 0.71 -4.74
C GLU A 12 18.04 -0.78 -4.50
N ALA A 13 17.03 -1.64 -4.68
CA ALA A 13 17.11 -3.09 -4.56
C ALA A 13 16.31 -3.76 -5.69
N ALA A 14 16.52 -5.06 -5.92
CA ALA A 14 15.86 -5.76 -7.02
C ALA A 14 14.34 -5.88 -6.80
N PRO A 15 13.51 -5.84 -7.86
CA PRO A 15 12.05 -5.90 -7.72
C PRO A 15 11.52 -7.09 -6.93
N ASP A 16 12.19 -8.24 -7.03
CA ASP A 16 11.78 -9.45 -6.30
C ASP A 16 12.15 -9.39 -4.81
N GLU A 17 13.23 -8.70 -4.45
CA GLU A 17 13.61 -8.47 -3.04
C GLU A 17 12.64 -7.48 -2.37
N VAL A 18 12.36 -6.37 -3.05
CA VAL A 18 11.40 -5.35 -2.60
C VAL A 18 9.99 -5.95 -2.48
N ALA A 19 9.57 -6.75 -3.47
CA ALA A 19 8.30 -7.45 -3.40
C ALA A 19 8.26 -8.50 -2.29
N GLY A 20 9.37 -9.20 -2.04
CA GLY A 20 9.49 -10.16 -0.94
C GLY A 20 9.22 -9.53 0.43
N VAL A 21 9.67 -8.28 0.65
CA VAL A 21 9.35 -7.52 1.88
C VAL A 21 7.94 -6.96 1.82
N LEU A 22 7.55 -6.31 0.72
CA LEU A 22 6.24 -5.67 0.59
C LEU A 22 5.09 -6.67 0.79
N LEU A 23 5.18 -7.86 0.18
CA LEU A 23 4.16 -8.91 0.22
C LEU A 23 4.13 -9.67 1.55
N ASP A 24 5.10 -9.46 2.44
CA ASP A 24 5.08 -9.94 3.82
C ASP A 24 4.25 -9.00 4.72
N ALA A 25 3.06 -8.60 4.26
CA ALA A 25 2.18 -7.60 4.89
C ALA A 25 1.12 -8.20 5.83
N ARG A 26 1.22 -9.50 6.12
CA ARG A 26 0.39 -10.09 7.18
C ARG A 26 0.82 -9.54 8.55
N PRO A 27 -0.07 -9.48 9.55
CA PRO A 27 0.32 -9.01 10.87
C PRO A 27 1.53 -9.77 11.43
N GLY A 28 2.54 -9.03 11.89
CA GLY A 28 3.82 -9.57 12.35
C GLY A 28 4.85 -9.86 11.24
N GLY A 29 4.51 -9.63 9.97
CA GLY A 29 5.43 -9.72 8.84
C GLY A 29 6.36 -8.51 8.74
N ARG A 30 7.33 -8.58 7.82
CA ARG A 30 8.38 -7.57 7.64
C ARG A 30 7.92 -6.32 6.89
N SER A 31 6.79 -6.37 6.18
CA SER A 31 6.31 -5.23 5.41
C SER A 31 6.00 -4.04 6.32
N PRO A 32 6.36 -2.81 5.95
CA PRO A 32 5.90 -1.60 6.62
C PRO A 32 4.36 -1.43 6.60
N LEU A 33 3.66 -2.16 5.72
CA LEU A 33 2.19 -2.20 5.66
C LEU A 33 1.56 -3.24 6.60
N ALA A 34 2.36 -4.07 7.27
CA ALA A 34 1.86 -5.08 8.18
C ALA A 34 1.14 -4.39 9.35
N ALA A 35 -0.17 -4.63 9.47
CA ALA A 35 -0.95 -4.10 10.57
C ALA A 35 -0.48 -4.70 11.90
N THR A 36 -0.54 -3.92 12.98
CA THR A 36 -0.40 -4.43 14.34
C THR A 36 -1.74 -5.02 14.80
N GLY A 37 -1.76 -6.30 15.17
CA GLY A 37 -2.97 -6.96 15.67
C GLY A 37 -3.27 -8.31 15.04
N SER A 38 -4.52 -8.77 15.16
CA SER A 38 -4.96 -10.06 14.62
C SER A 38 -5.60 -9.87 13.25
N ALA A 39 -5.20 -10.68 12.27
CA ALA A 39 -5.89 -10.80 10.99
C ALA A 39 -6.92 -11.92 11.06
N VAL A 40 -8.11 -11.68 10.51
CA VAL A 40 -9.05 -12.76 10.21
C VAL A 40 -8.71 -13.24 8.79
N PRO A 41 -8.17 -14.47 8.62
CA PRO A 41 -7.90 -15.00 7.30
C PRO A 41 -9.21 -15.18 6.52
N SER A 42 -9.21 -14.77 5.25
CA SER A 42 -10.33 -15.01 4.33
C SER A 42 -10.02 -16.25 3.48
N ARG A 43 -9.03 -16.14 2.60
CA ARG A 43 -8.55 -17.25 1.75
C ARG A 43 -7.20 -16.89 1.13
N GLY A 44 -6.21 -17.78 1.26
CA GLY A 44 -4.91 -17.62 0.61
C GLY A 44 -4.24 -16.28 0.95
N ASP A 45 -4.02 -15.45 -0.07
CA ASP A 45 -3.39 -14.13 0.06
C ASP A 45 -4.36 -12.99 0.39
N GLU A 46 -5.59 -13.32 0.78
CA GLU A 46 -6.58 -12.36 1.25
C GLU A 46 -6.87 -12.53 2.74
N PHE A 47 -6.86 -11.41 3.47
CA PHE A 47 -7.18 -11.36 4.89
C PHE A 47 -7.79 -10.01 5.25
N THR A 48 -8.44 -9.95 6.41
CA THR A 48 -9.05 -8.71 6.93
C THR A 48 -8.33 -8.28 8.20
N VAL A 49 -8.05 -6.98 8.31
CA VAL A 49 -7.48 -6.34 9.50
C VAL A 49 -8.36 -5.19 9.94
N VAL A 50 -8.29 -4.81 11.21
CA VAL A 50 -8.89 -3.58 11.72
C VAL A 50 -7.78 -2.55 11.87
N LEU A 51 -7.86 -1.46 11.11
CA LEU A 51 -6.92 -0.34 11.14
C LEU A 51 -7.67 0.90 11.59
N GLU A 52 -7.27 1.49 12.71
CA GLU A 52 -7.88 2.70 13.27
C GLU A 52 -9.42 2.60 13.39
N GLY A 53 -9.92 1.43 13.77
CA GLY A 53 -11.36 1.16 13.91
C GLY A 53 -12.10 0.88 12.60
N SER A 54 -11.41 0.90 11.45
CA SER A 54 -11.98 0.57 10.14
C SER A 54 -11.57 -0.83 9.70
N THR A 55 -12.54 -1.59 9.18
CA THR A 55 -12.28 -2.89 8.57
C THR A 55 -11.62 -2.70 7.21
N MET A 56 -10.46 -3.32 7.04
CA MET A 56 -9.66 -3.24 5.81
C MET A 56 -9.42 -4.65 5.28
N ARG A 57 -9.87 -4.90 4.05
CA ARG A 57 -9.51 -6.11 3.31
C ARG A 57 -8.16 -5.89 2.64
N VAL A 58 -7.23 -6.79 2.91
CA VAL A 58 -5.89 -6.80 2.33
C VAL A 58 -5.78 -7.99 1.38
N THR A 59 -5.31 -7.73 0.17
CA THR A 59 -5.04 -8.75 -0.84
C THR A 59 -3.59 -8.62 -1.30
N LEU A 60 -2.85 -9.72 -1.24
CA LEU A 60 -1.49 -9.80 -1.76
C LEU A 60 -1.52 -10.45 -3.15
N ASP A 61 -1.04 -9.76 -4.16
CA ASP A 61 -0.89 -10.31 -5.50
C ASP A 61 0.61 -10.51 -5.78
N ARG A 62 1.05 -11.76 -5.66
CA ARG A 62 2.45 -12.11 -5.89
C ARG A 62 2.87 -11.98 -7.34
N ALA A 63 1.97 -12.24 -8.29
CA ALA A 63 2.28 -12.16 -9.72
C ALA A 63 2.44 -10.70 -10.15
N ALA A 64 1.60 -9.81 -9.64
CA ALA A 64 1.67 -8.38 -9.90
C ALA A 64 2.60 -7.61 -8.93
N ARG A 65 3.28 -8.31 -8.00
CA ARG A 65 4.09 -7.70 -6.92
C ARG A 65 3.38 -6.54 -6.23
N SER A 66 2.13 -6.76 -5.82
CA SER A 66 1.29 -5.69 -5.27
C SER A 66 0.51 -6.08 -4.03
N VAL A 67 0.23 -5.08 -3.19
CA VAL A 67 -0.65 -5.17 -2.03
C VAL A 67 -1.80 -4.21 -2.24
N THR A 68 -3.02 -4.73 -2.19
CA THR A 68 -4.24 -3.93 -2.21
C THR A 68 -4.82 -3.85 -0.80
N GLN A 69 -5.07 -2.64 -0.32
CA GLN A 69 -5.83 -2.37 0.90
C GLN A 69 -7.15 -1.71 0.52
N GLN A 70 -8.26 -2.39 0.75
CA GLN A 70 -9.59 -1.90 0.44
C GLN A 70 -10.42 -1.71 1.70
N GLY A 71 -10.96 -0.50 1.87
CA GLY A 71 -11.92 -0.19 2.93
C GLY A 71 -13.36 -0.54 2.55
N GLU A 72 -14.27 -0.30 3.48
CA GLU A 72 -15.66 -0.74 3.37
C GLU A 72 -16.48 0.01 2.30
N TRP A 73 -16.08 1.24 1.95
CA TRP A 73 -16.88 2.10 1.08
C TRP A 73 -16.13 2.66 -0.13
N TRP A 74 -15.32 3.70 0.05
CA TRP A 74 -14.75 4.44 -1.09
C TRP A 74 -13.29 4.11 -1.34
N TYR A 75 -12.54 3.72 -0.31
CA TYR A 75 -11.09 3.68 -0.34
C TYR A 75 -10.55 2.37 -0.90
N ARG A 76 -9.63 2.48 -1.86
CA ARG A 76 -8.72 1.41 -2.25
C ARG A 76 -7.32 1.99 -2.47
N GLY A 77 -6.37 1.58 -1.65
CA GLY A 77 -4.94 1.82 -1.86
C GLY A 77 -4.29 0.61 -2.53
N VAL A 78 -3.45 0.83 -3.52
CA VAL A 78 -2.66 -0.22 -4.17
C VAL A 78 -1.19 0.20 -4.15
N THR A 79 -0.35 -0.60 -3.51
CA THR A 79 1.10 -0.44 -3.54
C THR A 79 1.70 -1.54 -4.41
N SER A 80 2.45 -1.19 -5.46
CA SER A 80 3.03 -2.14 -6.41
C SER A 80 4.51 -1.88 -6.64
N VAL A 81 5.24 -2.92 -7.04
CA VAL A 81 6.67 -2.87 -7.35
C VAL A 81 6.89 -3.19 -8.82
N GLU A 82 7.49 -2.24 -9.54
CA GLU A 82 7.88 -2.35 -10.94
C GLU A 82 9.42 -2.27 -11.09
N PRO A 83 10.00 -2.88 -12.14
CA PRO A 83 11.42 -2.68 -12.46
C PRO A 83 11.74 -1.21 -12.78
N ASP A 84 12.87 -0.71 -12.29
CA ASP A 84 13.45 0.61 -12.62
C ASP A 84 14.96 0.45 -12.82
N GLU A 85 15.58 1.31 -13.62
CA GLU A 85 17.04 1.28 -13.85
C GLU A 85 17.84 1.43 -12.55
N ARG A 86 17.27 2.07 -11.53
CA ARG A 86 17.86 2.26 -10.21
C ARG A 86 17.59 1.09 -9.24
N GLY A 87 16.82 0.08 -9.67
CA GLY A 87 16.39 -1.05 -8.84
C GLY A 87 14.90 -1.29 -8.99
N SER A 88 14.10 -0.64 -8.14
CA SER A 88 12.65 -0.80 -8.11
C SER A 88 11.92 0.53 -8.05
N LEU A 89 10.86 0.66 -8.85
CA LEU A 89 9.86 1.71 -8.73
C LEU A 89 8.70 1.20 -7.88
N VAL A 90 8.51 1.81 -6.72
CA VAL A 90 7.34 1.59 -5.87
C VAL A 90 6.29 2.63 -6.24
N LEU A 91 5.12 2.16 -6.64
CA LEU A 91 3.96 2.99 -6.93
C LEU A 91 2.94 2.82 -5.83
N TYR A 92 2.35 3.92 -5.37
CA TYR A 92 1.20 3.90 -4.48
C TYR A 92 0.06 4.71 -5.07
N ARG A 93 -1.05 4.04 -5.36
CA ARG A 93 -2.24 4.64 -5.98
C ARG A 93 -3.44 4.53 -5.07
N ILE A 94 -4.19 5.63 -4.96
CA ILE A 94 -5.45 5.67 -4.22
C ILE A 94 -6.60 5.84 -5.22
N PHE A 95 -7.58 4.96 -5.11
CA PHE A 95 -8.78 4.96 -5.95
C PHE A 95 -10.05 5.20 -5.14
N ASN A 96 -11.00 5.90 -5.75
CA ASN A 96 -12.39 5.89 -5.37
C ASN A 96 -13.11 4.68 -5.99
N VAL A 97 -13.53 3.75 -5.14
CA VAL A 97 -14.32 2.56 -5.49
C VAL A 97 -15.76 2.60 -4.98
N ALA A 98 -16.23 3.75 -4.47
CA ALA A 98 -17.57 3.86 -3.89
C ALA A 98 -18.68 3.43 -4.87
N PRO A 99 -19.58 2.50 -4.49
CA PRO A 99 -20.70 2.09 -5.32
C PRO A 99 -21.78 3.18 -5.41
N GLY A 100 -21.91 4.03 -4.38
CA GLY A 100 -22.86 5.14 -4.29
C GLY A 100 -22.30 6.32 -3.49
N HIS A 101 -23.00 7.47 -3.55
CA HIS A 101 -22.63 8.73 -2.87
C HIS A 101 -21.20 9.22 -3.16
N ARG A 102 -20.71 9.03 -4.40
CA ARG A 102 -19.36 9.43 -4.82
C ARG A 102 -19.04 10.91 -4.62
N TRP A 103 -20.05 11.77 -4.63
CA TRP A 103 -19.87 13.20 -4.36
C TRP A 103 -19.33 13.46 -2.95
N ALA A 104 -19.74 12.65 -1.96
CA ALA A 104 -19.30 12.80 -0.58
C ALA A 104 -17.83 12.41 -0.38
N VAL A 105 -17.30 11.55 -1.25
CA VAL A 105 -15.88 11.15 -1.26
C VAL A 105 -14.96 12.36 -1.38
N ARG A 106 -15.35 13.39 -2.16
CA ARG A 106 -14.55 14.61 -2.33
C ARG A 106 -14.29 15.36 -1.02
N PHE A 107 -15.15 15.18 -0.02
CA PHE A 107 -15.01 15.80 1.29
C PHE A 107 -14.18 14.90 2.22
N VAL A 108 -14.54 13.61 2.32
CA VAL A 108 -13.90 12.68 3.24
C VAL A 108 -12.50 12.23 2.80
N SER A 109 -12.17 12.30 1.51
CA SER A 109 -10.85 11.90 1.00
C SER A 109 -9.78 12.97 1.23
N ARG A 110 -10.14 14.22 1.55
CA ARG A 110 -9.17 15.34 1.64
C ARG A 110 -8.06 15.08 2.64
N GLY A 111 -8.42 14.65 3.85
CA GLY A 111 -7.47 14.33 4.92
C GLY A 111 -6.54 13.17 4.55
N PRO A 112 -7.10 11.99 4.19
CA PRO A 112 -6.30 10.84 3.76
C PRO A 112 -5.37 11.14 2.58
N LEU A 113 -5.83 11.87 1.56
CA LEU A 113 -5.00 12.25 0.42
C LEU A 113 -3.88 13.21 0.81
N ALA A 114 -4.13 14.15 1.74
CA ALA A 114 -3.10 15.06 2.23
C ALA A 114 -2.04 14.36 3.11
N ALA A 115 -2.43 13.31 3.85
CA ALA A 115 -1.53 12.52 4.68
C ALA A 115 -0.72 11.47 3.88
N ALA A 116 -1.20 11.09 2.69
CA ALA A 116 -0.63 10.01 1.88
C ALA A 116 0.86 10.18 1.54
N PRO A 117 1.39 11.37 1.17
CA PRO A 117 2.82 11.54 0.91
C PRO A 117 3.71 11.17 2.10
N THR A 118 3.32 11.59 3.31
CA THR A 118 4.06 11.28 4.55
C THR A 118 3.99 9.80 4.87
N ALA A 119 2.82 9.17 4.73
CA ALA A 119 2.67 7.72 4.92
C ALA A 119 3.49 6.93 3.90
N PHE A 120 3.52 7.37 2.65
CA PHE A 120 4.28 6.75 1.58
C PHE A 120 5.80 6.89 1.79
N ALA A 121 6.28 8.06 2.21
CA ALA A 121 7.69 8.24 2.58
C ALA A 121 8.12 7.31 3.72
N LYS A 122 7.26 7.10 4.73
CA LYS A 122 7.50 6.12 5.80
C LYS A 122 7.54 4.68 5.29
N LEU A 123 6.66 4.32 4.35
CA LEU A 123 6.69 3.01 3.70
C LEU A 123 8.01 2.79 2.97
N LEU A 124 8.48 3.75 2.19
CA LEU A 124 9.76 3.66 1.49
C LEU A 124 10.92 3.55 2.48
N GLY A 125 10.95 4.39 3.52
CA GLY A 125 11.96 4.32 4.57
C GLY A 125 12.02 2.94 5.23
N GLY A 126 10.86 2.37 5.59
CA GLY A 126 10.80 1.02 6.15
C GLY A 126 11.26 -0.08 5.19
N LEU A 127 10.99 0.05 3.88
CA LEU A 127 11.54 -0.87 2.87
C LEU A 127 13.07 -0.75 2.78
N GLY A 128 13.59 0.48 2.76
CA GLY A 128 15.04 0.74 2.76
C GLY A 128 15.74 0.18 3.99
N GLU A 129 15.14 0.35 5.18
CA GLU A 129 15.66 -0.22 6.44
C GLU A 129 15.69 -1.75 6.43
N GLN A 130 14.63 -2.42 5.93
CA GLN A 130 14.57 -3.88 5.86
C GLN A 130 15.57 -4.48 4.86
N LEU A 131 15.93 -3.72 3.84
CA LEU A 131 16.81 -4.15 2.75
C LEU A 131 18.22 -3.56 2.83
N ASP A 132 18.50 -2.74 3.84
CA ASP A 132 19.77 -2.02 4.01
C ASP A 132 20.19 -1.23 2.75
N CYS A 133 19.24 -0.48 2.17
CA CYS A 133 19.45 0.26 0.93
C CYS A 133 18.77 1.64 0.93
N ALA A 134 19.11 2.47 -0.07
CA ALA A 134 18.47 3.76 -0.24
C ALA A 134 17.02 3.59 -0.76
N ALA A 135 16.11 4.34 -0.15
CA ALA A 135 14.71 4.42 -0.55
C ALA A 135 14.18 5.85 -0.40
N TYR A 136 13.58 6.40 -1.45
CA TYR A 136 13.18 7.81 -1.47
C TYR A 136 12.01 8.09 -2.41
N PRO A 137 11.11 9.04 -2.05
CA PRO A 137 10.02 9.46 -2.92
C PRO A 137 10.55 10.23 -4.13
N LEU A 138 9.81 10.12 -5.25
CA LEU A 138 9.96 10.97 -6.42
C LEU A 138 8.90 12.08 -6.37
N GLY A 139 9.32 13.31 -6.67
CA GLY A 139 8.44 14.49 -6.70
C GLY A 139 7.58 14.59 -7.94
#